data_AF-A0A348ZVJ0-F1
#
_entry.id   AF-A0A348ZVJ0-F1
#
_cell.length_a   1.000
_cell.length_b   1.000
_cell.length_c   1.000
_cell.angle_alpha   90.00
_cell.angle_beta   90.00
_cell.angle_gamma   90.00
#
_symmetry.space_group_name_H-M   'P 1'
#
loop_
_entity.id
_entity.type
_entity.pdbx_description
1 polymer ?
#
loop_
_entity_poly.entity_id
_entity_poly.type
_entity_poly.pdbx_seq_one_letter_code
_entity_poly.pdbx_strand_id
1 'polypeptide(L)'
;MPDEDIKIIRAGGIKGVHEILFGFPYQTVRLRHESISAEAFGDGILFVIENLQDKPKGFYSMDDLFIPYFRLQESEADILKTHRKPWWQFWKSKA
;
A
#
# COMPACT_ATOMS: atom_id res chain seq x y z
N MET A 1 17.88 -3.92 -12.50
CA MET A 1 17.43 -4.30 -13.86
C MET A 1 18.14 -3.39 -14.84
N PRO A 2 18.56 -3.88 -16.00
CA PRO A 2 19.11 -3.01 -17.03
C PRO A 2 18.03 -2.06 -17.54
N ASP A 3 18.39 -0.81 -17.85
CA ASP A 3 17.44 0.25 -18.21
C ASP A 3 16.62 -0.08 -19.47
N GLU A 4 17.16 -0.96 -20.34
CA GLU A 4 16.51 -1.41 -21.57
C GLU A 4 15.18 -2.16 -21.35
N ASP A 5 14.98 -2.73 -20.16
CA ASP A 5 13.75 -3.42 -19.78
C ASP A 5 12.63 -2.46 -19.37
N ILE A 6 12.94 -1.18 -19.13
CA ILE A 6 11.96 -0.16 -18.75
C ILE A 6 11.33 0.44 -20.00
N LYS A 7 10.05 0.10 -20.24
CA LYS A 7 9.29 0.68 -21.35
C LYS A 7 8.57 1.94 -20.88
N ILE A 8 8.87 3.06 -21.55
CA ILE A 8 8.33 4.38 -21.24
C ILE A 8 7.32 4.77 -22.31
N ILE A 9 6.07 5.01 -21.90
CA ILE A 9 4.99 5.43 -22.80
C ILE A 9 4.60 6.88 -22.46
N ARG A 10 4.32 7.66 -23.50
CA ARG A 10 3.77 9.02 -23.40
C ARG A 10 2.48 9.06 -24.21
N ALA A 11 1.35 9.13 -23.51
CA ALA A 11 0.04 9.26 -24.13
C ALA A 11 -0.78 10.27 -23.32
N GLY A 12 -1.47 11.17 -24.02
CA GLY A 12 -2.27 12.22 -23.38
C GLY A 12 -3.37 11.63 -22.49
N GLY A 13 -3.67 12.31 -21.37
CA GLY A 13 -4.70 11.89 -20.43
C GLY A 13 -4.25 10.88 -19.36
N ILE A 14 -3.14 10.16 -19.57
CA ILE A 14 -2.55 9.29 -18.55
C ILE A 14 -1.81 10.14 -17.53
N LYS A 15 -2.28 10.18 -16.28
CA LYS A 15 -1.62 10.93 -15.20
C LYS A 15 -0.34 10.25 -14.73
N GLY A 16 -0.41 8.96 -14.43
CA GLY A 16 0.74 8.15 -14.05
C GLY A 16 0.35 6.69 -13.89
N VAL A 17 1.03 5.80 -14.61
CA VAL A 17 0.87 4.36 -14.49
C VAL A 17 2.24 3.74 -14.43
N HIS A 18 2.55 3.07 -13.33
CA HIS A 18 3.76 2.29 -13.15
C HIS A 18 3.38 0.82 -13.04
N GLU A 19 3.97 -0.02 -13.87
CA GLU A 19 3.66 -1.44 -13.94
C GLU A 19 4.95 -2.26 -13.92
N ILE A 20 4.96 -3.29 -13.06
CA ILE A 20 6.00 -4.31 -13.01
C ILE A 20 5.36 -5.62 -13.47
N LEU A 21 5.92 -6.21 -14.52
CA LEU A 21 5.47 -7.48 -15.08
C LEU A 21 6.48 -8.57 -14.77
N PHE A 22 6.02 -9.62 -14.10
CA PHE A 22 6.77 -10.84 -13.84
C PHE A 22 6.29 -11.93 -14.80
N GLY A 23 7.20 -12.44 -15.64
CA GLY A 23 6.94 -13.55 -16.55
C GLY A 23 7.32 -14.90 -15.94
N PHE A 24 6.44 -15.89 -16.09
CA PHE A 24 6.70 -17.30 -15.76
C PHE A 24 6.31 -18.18 -16.97
N PRO A 25 6.74 -19.46 -17.04
CA PRO A 25 6.53 -20.30 -18.23
C PRO A 25 5.07 -20.41 -18.71
N TYR A 26 4.12 -20.34 -17.77
CA TYR A 26 2.69 -20.53 -18.06
C TYR A 26 1.79 -19.48 -17.38
N GLN A 27 2.38 -18.44 -16.78
CA GLN A 27 1.62 -17.40 -16.08
C GLN A 27 2.41 -16.09 -16.03
N THR A 28 1.71 -15.00 -15.74
CA THR A 28 2.34 -13.71 -15.48
C THR A 28 1.74 -13.09 -14.24
N VAL A 29 2.56 -12.46 -13.41
CA VAL A 29 2.09 -11.64 -12.29
C VAL A 29 2.37 -10.18 -12.64
N ARG A 30 1.41 -9.30 -12.36
CA ARG A 30 1.50 -7.88 -12.68
C ARG A 30 1.20 -7.06 -11.43
N LEU A 31 2.14 -6.20 -11.05
CA LEU A 31 1.94 -5.19 -10.03
C LEU A 31 1.78 -3.83 -10.71
N ARG A 32 0.59 -3.25 -10.65
CA ARG A 32 0.26 -1.97 -11.30
C ARG A 32 -0.16 -0.94 -10.26
N HIS A 33 0.50 0.21 -10.28
CA HIS A 33 0.08 1.41 -9.57
C HIS A 33 -0.36 2.45 -10.58
N GLU A 34 -1.59 2.93 -10.43
CA GLU A 34 -2.21 3.90 -11.32
C GLU A 34 -2.77 5.07 -10.51
N SER A 35 -2.34 6.28 -10.86
CA SER A 35 -2.90 7.51 -10.34
C SER A 35 -4.04 7.94 -11.27
N ILE A 36 -5.27 7.87 -10.79
CA ILE A 36 -6.47 8.24 -11.56
C ILE A 36 -6.56 9.77 -11.71
N SER A 37 -6.11 10.51 -10.70
CA SER A 37 -6.19 11.96 -10.65
C SER A 37 -4.94 12.57 -9.98
N ALA A 38 -4.74 13.88 -10.17
CA ALA A 38 -3.58 14.56 -9.57
C ALA A 38 -3.77 14.81 -8.08
N GLU A 39 -5.02 14.88 -7.63
CA GLU A 39 -5.44 15.07 -6.25
C GLU A 39 -4.94 13.94 -5.35
N ALA A 40 -4.76 12.73 -5.89
CA ALA A 40 -4.16 11.60 -5.17
C ALA A 40 -2.76 11.90 -4.60
N PHE A 41 -1.99 12.78 -5.24
CA PHE A 41 -0.71 13.24 -4.70
C PHE A 41 -0.88 14.30 -3.61
N GLY A 42 -1.94 15.11 -3.69
CA GLY A 42 -2.28 16.12 -2.68
C GLY A 42 -2.63 15.48 -1.34
N ASP A 43 -3.41 14.40 -1.35
CA ASP A 43 -3.74 13.64 -0.14
C ASP A 43 -2.48 13.08 0.55
N GLY A 44 -1.49 12.62 -0.25
CA GLY A 44 -0.20 12.19 0.26
C GLY A 44 0.57 13.31 0.96
N ILE A 45 0.55 14.54 0.41
CA ILE A 45 1.20 15.70 1.04
C ILE A 45 0.49 16.07 2.35
N LEU A 46 -0.84 16.04 2.38
CA LEU A 46 -1.60 16.33 3.60
C LEU A 46 -1.21 15.34 4.71
N PHE A 47 -1.16 14.04 4.39
CA PHE A 47 -0.69 13.02 5.31
C PHE A 47 0.74 13.30 5.81
N VAL A 48 1.67 13.69 4.92
CA VAL A 48 3.04 14.03 5.33
C VAL A 48 3.06 15.18 6.33
N ILE A 49 2.33 16.26 6.06
CA ILE A 49 2.31 17.45 6.92
C ILE A 49 1.82 17.09 8.33
N GLU A 50 0.74 16.32 8.42
CA GLU A 50 0.16 15.87 9.69
C GLU A 50 1.11 14.95 10.47
N ASN A 51 1.87 14.10 9.78
CA ASN A 51 2.72 13.08 10.40
C ASN A 51 4.18 13.50 10.62
N LEU A 52 4.60 14.62 10.03
CA LEU A 52 5.96 15.14 10.14
C LEU A 52 6.10 16.19 11.25
N GLN A 53 5.00 16.86 11.64
CA GLN A 53 5.00 18.03 12.54
C GLN A 53 5.80 17.79 13.84
N ASP A 54 5.63 16.62 14.46
CA ASP A 54 6.22 16.30 15.75
C ASP A 54 7.51 15.46 15.65
N LYS A 55 8.05 15.29 14.43
CA LYS A 55 9.30 14.57 14.20
C LYS A 55 10.50 15.50 14.31
N PRO A 56 11.65 15.01 14.82
CA PRO A 56 12.87 15.82 14.89
C PRO A 56 13.36 16.22 13.49
N LYS A 57 14.24 17.21 13.42
CA LYS A 57 14.84 17.62 12.15
C LYS A 57 15.61 16.45 11.52
N GLY A 58 15.33 16.14 10.27
CA GLY A 58 15.93 15.04 9.55
C GLY A 58 15.43 14.92 8.13
N PHE A 59 15.97 13.95 7.40
CA PHE A 59 15.49 13.56 6.08
C PHE A 59 14.52 12.39 6.24
N TYR A 60 13.30 12.54 5.75
CA TYR A 60 12.25 11.52 5.83
C TYR A 60 11.77 11.16 4.43
N SER A 61 11.67 9.87 4.17
CA SER A 61 10.94 9.30 3.06
C SER A 61 9.47 9.09 3.45
N MET A 62 8.65 8.80 2.45
CA MET A 62 7.24 8.50 2.66
C MET A 62 7.06 7.21 3.51
N ASP A 63 7.94 6.23 3.33
CA ASP A 63 7.94 4.97 4.08
C ASP A 63 8.19 5.19 5.57
N ASP A 64 9.07 6.14 5.93
CA ASP A 64 9.35 6.48 7.35
C ASP A 64 8.12 7.00 8.10
N LEU A 65 7.14 7.53 7.36
CA LEU A 65 5.87 8.03 7.88
C LEU A 65 4.78 6.96 7.83
N PHE A 66 4.80 6.07 6.83
CA PHE A 66 3.80 5.02 6.67
C PHE A 66 4.05 3.75 7.47
N ILE A 67 5.29 3.35 7.72
CA ILE A 67 5.64 2.10 8.45
C ILE A 67 4.82 1.89 9.73
N PRO A 68 4.62 2.91 10.60
CA PRO A 68 3.82 2.77 11.82
C PRO A 68 2.36 2.36 11.58
N TYR A 69 1.81 2.61 10.39
CA TYR A 69 0.44 2.27 10.01
C TYR A 69 0.32 0.87 9.39
N PHE A 70 1.44 0.21 9.08
CA PHE A 70 1.45 -1.15 8.57
C PHE A 70 1.64 -2.16 9.70
N ARG A 71 0.85 -3.23 9.68
CA ARG A 71 0.93 -4.34 10.65
C ARG A 71 2.05 -5.31 10.31
N LEU A 72 3.27 -4.81 10.13
CA LEU A 72 4.42 -5.60 9.67
C LEU A 72 4.94 -6.60 10.71
N GLN A 73 4.55 -6.44 11.98
CA GLN A 73 5.01 -7.26 13.11
C GLN A 73 3.95 -8.24 13.60
N GLU A 74 2.73 -8.24 13.05
CA GLU A 74 1.72 -9.22 13.45
C GLU A 74 2.10 -10.60 12.92
N SER A 75 2.22 -11.57 13.82
CA SER A 75 2.40 -12.96 13.42
C SER A 75 1.11 -13.49 12.78
N GLU A 76 1.23 -14.49 11.91
CA GLU A 76 0.06 -15.19 11.33
C GLU A 76 -0.91 -15.66 12.43
N ALA A 77 -0.40 -16.08 13.58
CA ALA A 77 -1.18 -16.48 14.74
C ALA A 77 -1.99 -15.32 15.36
N ASP A 78 -1.49 -14.08 15.30
CA ASP A 78 -2.18 -12.89 15.83
C ASP A 78 -3.26 -12.38 14.87
N ILE A 79 -3.03 -12.50 13.56
CA ILE A 79 -4.04 -12.20 12.52
C ILE A 79 -5.24 -13.14 12.66
N LEU A 80 -4.99 -14.44 12.85
CA LEU A 80 -6.03 -15.47 12.95
C LEU A 80 -6.90 -15.35 14.21
N LYS A 81 -6.36 -14.81 15.31
CA LYS A 81 -7.14 -14.54 16.54
C LYS A 81 -8.14 -13.40 16.35
N THR A 82 -7.73 -12.36 15.64
CA THR A 82 -8.54 -11.13 15.46
C THR A 82 -9.76 -11.35 14.56
N HIS A 83 -9.72 -12.33 13.64
CA HIS A 83 -10.79 -12.59 12.67
C HIS A 83 -11.72 -13.77 13.01
N ARG A 84 -11.60 -14.43 14.18
CA ARG A 84 -12.59 -15.43 14.62
C ARG A 84 -13.49 -14.85 15.71
N LYS A 85 -14.63 -14.26 15.32
CA LYS A 85 -15.83 -14.39 16.17
C LYS A 85 -16.29 -15.83 16.04
N PRO A 86 -16.21 -16.63 17.11
CA PRO A 86 -16.64 -18.01 17.00
C PRO A 86 -18.14 -18.09 16.71
N TRP A 87 -18.54 -19.01 15.84
CA TRP A 87 -19.95 -19.20 15.46
C TRP A 87 -20.86 -19.43 16.68
N TRP A 88 -20.33 -19.98 17.78
CA TRP A 88 -21.05 -20.20 19.03
C TRP A 88 -21.31 -18.92 19.86
N GLN A 89 -20.61 -17.81 19.62
CA GLN A 89 -20.83 -16.55 20.34
C GLN A 89 -22.06 -15.77 19.83
N PHE A 90 -22.56 -16.07 18.62
CA PHE A 90 -23.80 -15.48 18.10
C PHE A 90 -25.06 -15.81 18.93
N TRP A 91 -25.03 -16.89 19.72
CA TRP A 91 -26.18 -17.37 20.48
C TRP A 91 -26.18 -16.89 21.94
N LYS A 92 -25.13 -16.20 22.40
CA LYS A 92 -25.02 -15.71 23.79
C LYS A 92 -25.67 -14.35 24.05
N SER A 93 -26.14 -13.62 23.03
CA SER A 93 -26.77 -12.30 23.22
C SER A 93 -28.31 -12.33 23.27
N LYS A 94 -28.91 -13.49 23.57
CA LYS A 94 -30.38 -13.65 23.63
C LYS A 94 -30.85 -14.53 24.79
N ALA A 95 -30.15 -14.46 25.92
CA ALA A 95 -30.61 -14.99 27.21
C ALA A 95 -30.68 -13.84 28.21
#